data_AF-A0A7R9ZD94-F1
#
_entry.id   AF-A0A7R9ZD94-F1
#
_cell.length_a   1.000
_cell.length_b   1.000
_cell.length_c   1.000
_cell.angle_alpha   90.00
_cell.angle_beta   90.00
_cell.angle_gamma   90.00
#
_symmetry.space_group_name_H-M   'P 1'
#
loop_
_entity.id
_entity.type
_entity.pdbx_description
1 polymer ?
#
loop_
_entity_poly.entity_id
_entity_poly.type
_entity_poly.pdbx_seq_one_letter_code
_entity_poly.pdbx_strand_id
1 'polypeptide(L)'
;HHSGKVQSVSWHPSEGSVLATGAFDRTVCLVDARSDPSTKGGVKRAQISGDCEALAWDPHHPQYLTAASEDGVVTTWDVRRFEDGRPVWSFSPHGVGSGPVSDLSYN
;
A
#
# COMPACT_ATOMS: atom_id res chain seq x y z
N HIS A 1 -12.66 0.87 -7.18
CA HIS A 1 -11.51 1.80 -7.23
C HIS A 1 -10.29 1.16 -7.89
N HIS A 2 -10.05 -0.15 -7.73
CA HIS A 2 -9.04 -0.85 -8.54
C HIS A 2 -9.56 -1.24 -9.93
N SER A 3 -8.66 -1.36 -10.91
CA SER A 3 -8.92 -1.97 -12.23
C SER A 3 -8.34 -3.38 -12.38
N GLY A 4 -7.60 -3.86 -11.37
CA GLY A 4 -7.01 -5.20 -11.31
C GLY A 4 -7.45 -5.99 -10.08
N LYS A 5 -7.00 -7.25 -9.99
CA LYS A 5 -7.24 -8.13 -8.82
C LYS A 5 -6.62 -7.49 -7.57
N VAL A 6 -7.39 -7.37 -6.50
CA VAL A 6 -6.86 -7.01 -5.17
C VAL A 6 -6.14 -8.24 -4.62
N GLN A 7 -4.85 -8.09 -4.34
CA GLN A 7 -3.96 -9.16 -3.89
C GLN A 7 -3.74 -9.11 -2.37
N SER A 8 -3.64 -7.91 -1.81
CA SER A 8 -3.36 -7.72 -0.39
C SER A 8 -4.29 -6.67 0.21
N VAL A 9 -4.69 -6.89 1.46
CA VAL A 9 -5.49 -5.96 2.26
C VAL A 9 -4.99 -5.96 3.70
N SER A 10 -5.01 -4.81 4.36
CA SER A 10 -4.57 -4.70 5.76
C SER A 10 -5.29 -3.56 6.47
N TRP A 11 -6.00 -3.88 7.56
CA TRP A 11 -6.62 -2.87 8.42
C TRP A 11 -5.56 -2.08 9.16
N HIS A 12 -5.74 -0.78 9.26
CA HIS A 12 -4.86 0.07 10.05
C HIS A 12 -4.85 -0.39 11.53
N PRO A 13 -3.68 -0.42 12.19
CA PRO A 13 -3.54 -1.04 13.52
C PRO A 13 -4.32 -0.34 14.65
N SER A 14 -4.52 0.98 14.58
CA SER A 14 -5.30 1.75 15.57
C SER A 14 -6.58 2.39 15.04
N GLU A 15 -6.59 2.90 13.81
CA GLU A 15 -7.76 3.48 13.15
C GLU A 15 -8.61 2.41 12.42
N GLY A 16 -9.50 1.72 13.15
CA GLY A 16 -10.28 0.59 12.63
C GLY A 16 -11.24 0.89 11.45
N SER A 17 -11.39 2.15 11.03
CA SER A 17 -12.13 2.52 9.82
C SER A 17 -11.25 2.56 8.57
N VAL A 18 -9.92 2.52 8.70
CA VAL A 18 -8.98 2.66 7.58
C VAL A 18 -8.51 1.30 7.11
N LEU A 19 -8.72 1.02 5.82
CA LEU A 19 -8.29 -0.20 5.14
C LEU A 19 -7.28 0.15 4.04
N ALA A 20 -6.11 -0.47 4.07
CA ALA A 20 -5.19 -0.47 2.95
C ALA A 20 -5.52 -1.62 1.99
N THR A 21 -5.46 -1.36 0.68
CA THR A 21 -5.66 -2.37 -0.37
C THR A 21 -4.60 -2.22 -1.46
N GLY A 22 -4.06 -3.33 -1.94
CA GLY A 22 -3.05 -3.37 -2.99
C GLY A 22 -3.46 -4.34 -4.09
N ALA A 23 -3.23 -3.96 -5.36
CA ALA A 23 -3.75 -4.71 -6.49
C ALA A 23 -2.77 -4.83 -7.67
N PHE A 24 -3.13 -5.70 -8.61
CA PHE A 24 -2.46 -5.92 -9.91
C PHE A 24 -2.78 -4.81 -10.94
N ASP A 25 -3.12 -3.62 -10.45
CA ASP A 25 -3.19 -2.39 -11.26
C ASP A 25 -2.08 -1.41 -10.89
N ARG A 26 -1.07 -1.89 -10.13
CA ARG A 26 0.07 -1.12 -9.64
C ARG A 26 -0.32 0.05 -8.75
N THR A 27 -1.40 -0.13 -8.00
CA THR A 27 -1.87 0.88 -7.06
C THR A 27 -2.08 0.31 -5.68
N VAL A 28 -1.78 1.14 -4.69
CA VAL A 28 -2.17 0.96 -3.29
C VAL A 28 -3.21 2.01 -2.97
N CYS A 29 -4.33 1.62 -2.38
CA CYS A 29 -5.37 2.52 -1.93
C CYS A 29 -5.49 2.51 -0.41
N LEU A 30 -5.90 3.64 0.14
CA LEU A 30 -6.43 3.76 1.49
C LEU A 30 -7.91 4.09 1.39
N VAL A 31 -8.73 3.27 2.01
CA VAL A 31 -10.18 3.36 2.00
C VAL A 31 -10.67 3.62 3.42
N ASP A 32 -11.44 4.68 3.62
CA ASP A 32 -12.23 4.82 4.85
C ASP A 32 -13.55 4.05 4.67
N ALA A 33 -13.70 2.96 5.42
CA ALA A 33 -14.85 2.06 5.36
C ALA A 33 -16.20 2.71 5.72
N ARG A 34 -16.17 3.91 6.32
CA ARG A 34 -17.37 4.71 6.62
C ARG A 34 -17.80 5.57 5.44
N SER A 35 -16.95 5.72 4.44
CA SER A 35 -17.23 6.55 3.26
C SER A 35 -18.34 5.92 2.42
N ASP A 36 -19.21 6.77 1.88
CA ASP A 36 -20.23 6.33 0.93
C ASP A 36 -19.54 5.75 -0.32
N PRO A 37 -19.79 4.48 -0.68
CA PRO A 37 -19.19 3.83 -1.85
C PRO A 37 -19.48 4.54 -3.17
N SER A 38 -20.53 5.36 -3.24
CA SER A 38 -20.90 6.16 -4.41
C SER A 38 -20.04 7.43 -4.56
N THR A 39 -19.29 7.82 -3.53
CA THR A 39 -18.49 9.03 -3.51
C THR A 39 -17.01 8.73 -3.78
N LYS A 40 -16.37 9.53 -4.64
CA LYS A 40 -14.92 9.38 -4.95
C LYS A 40 -14.00 9.86 -3.83
N GLY A 41 -14.50 10.60 -2.84
CA GLY A 41 -13.69 11.25 -1.81
C GLY A 41 -13.16 10.33 -0.70
N GLY A 42 -13.65 9.10 -0.61
CA GLY A 42 -13.27 8.16 0.45
C GLY A 42 -12.02 7.33 0.18
N VAL A 43 -11.33 7.55 -0.94
CA VAL A 43 -10.21 6.71 -1.39
C VAL A 43 -8.99 7.56 -1.75
N LYS A 44 -7.89 7.38 -1.03
CA LYS A 44 -6.56 7.91 -1.40
C LYS A 44 -5.77 6.84 -2.14
N ARG A 45 -4.84 7.22 -3.01
CA ARG A 45 -4.08 6.29 -3.86
C ARG A 45 -2.62 6.67 -4.01
N ALA A 46 -1.74 5.68 -4.00
CA ALA A 46 -0.36 5.77 -4.44
C ALA A 46 -0.09 4.79 -5.59
N GLN A 47 0.84 5.14 -6.48
CA GLN A 47 1.35 4.25 -7.53
C GLN A 47 2.57 3.47 -7.00
N ILE A 48 2.71 2.24 -7.46
CA ILE A 48 3.90 1.40 -7.25
C ILE A 48 4.47 0.98 -8.61
N SER A 49 5.70 0.50 -8.63
CA SER A 49 6.44 0.21 -9.87
C SER A 49 6.03 -1.11 -10.55
N GLY A 50 5.56 -2.08 -9.76
CA GLY A 50 5.01 -3.36 -10.21
C GLY A 50 3.68 -3.70 -9.57
N ASP A 51 3.18 -4.91 -9.80
CA ASP A 51 1.94 -5.38 -9.19
C ASP A 51 2.13 -5.56 -7.68
N CYS A 52 1.11 -5.22 -6.88
CA CYS A 52 1.24 -5.32 -5.42
C CYS A 52 1.20 -6.78 -4.97
N GLU A 53 2.17 -7.18 -4.14
CA GLU A 53 2.25 -8.53 -3.56
C GLU A 53 1.85 -8.54 -2.08
N ALA A 54 2.39 -7.60 -1.29
CA ALA A 54 2.15 -7.54 0.16
C ALA A 54 2.05 -6.12 0.69
N LEU A 55 1.37 -5.98 1.82
CA LEU A 55 1.16 -4.73 2.55
C LEU A 55 1.40 -4.97 4.05
N ALA A 56 2.10 -4.06 4.71
CA ALA A 56 2.14 -4.02 6.17
C ALA A 56 2.22 -2.61 6.73
N TRP A 57 1.57 -2.42 7.86
CA TRP A 57 1.65 -1.20 8.67
C TRP A 57 2.82 -1.29 9.64
N ASP A 58 3.54 -0.18 9.83
CA ASP A 58 4.55 -0.08 10.88
C ASP A 58 3.84 0.04 12.26
N PRO A 59 4.04 -0.91 13.19
CA PRO A 59 3.39 -0.88 14.51
C PRO A 59 3.94 0.22 15.43
N HIS A 60 5.15 0.73 15.16
CA HIS A 60 5.78 1.82 15.91
C HIS A 60 5.46 3.19 15.32
N HIS A 61 5.10 3.24 14.04
CA HIS A 61 4.72 4.46 13.33
C HIS A 61 3.41 4.21 12.57
N PRO A 62 2.23 4.32 13.21
CA PRO A 62 0.94 3.98 12.59
C PRO A 62 0.65 4.71 11.29
N GLN A 63 1.26 5.89 11.08
CA GLN A 63 1.15 6.63 9.83
C GLN A 63 1.93 6.00 8.65
N TYR A 64 2.71 4.94 8.85
CA TYR A 64 3.52 4.32 7.80
C TYR A 64 2.91 3.02 7.30
N LEU A 65 2.70 2.99 5.99
CA LEU A 65 2.27 1.82 5.24
C LEU A 65 3.36 1.45 4.25
N THR A 66 3.73 0.18 4.22
CA THR A 66 4.69 -0.39 3.29
C THR A 66 4.00 -1.31 2.31
N ALA A 67 4.41 -1.25 1.04
CA ALA A 67 4.03 -2.20 0.02
C ALA A 67 5.26 -2.84 -0.61
N ALA A 68 5.15 -4.14 -0.91
CA ALA A 68 6.07 -4.86 -1.77
C ALA A 68 5.42 -5.08 -3.14
N SER A 69 6.23 -4.98 -4.19
CA SER A 69 5.80 -5.22 -5.56
C SER A 69 6.50 -6.40 -6.23
N GLU A 70 5.88 -6.88 -7.30
CA GLU A 70 6.33 -8.00 -8.14
C GLU A 70 7.74 -7.79 -8.73
N ASP A 71 8.12 -6.53 -8.98
CA ASP A 71 9.45 -6.16 -9.49
C ASP A 71 10.55 -6.11 -8.42
N GLY A 72 10.23 -6.50 -7.18
CA GLY A 72 11.16 -6.59 -6.06
C GLY A 72 11.42 -5.25 -5.37
N VAL A 73 10.58 -4.24 -5.61
CA VAL A 73 10.66 -2.94 -4.91
C VAL A 73 9.80 -2.98 -3.65
N VAL A 74 10.33 -2.43 -2.56
CA VAL A 74 9.60 -2.21 -1.31
C VAL A 74 9.54 -0.71 -1.07
N THR A 75 8.34 -0.17 -0.91
CA THR A 75 8.11 1.27 -0.79
C THR A 75 7.23 1.58 0.41
N THR A 76 7.56 2.64 1.14
CA THR A 76 6.82 3.08 2.33
C THR A 76 6.38 4.53 2.20
N TRP A 77 5.16 4.82 2.64
CA TRP A 77 4.58 6.17 2.63
C TRP A 77 4.11 6.59 4.00
N ASP A 78 4.11 7.91 4.23
CA ASP A 78 3.28 8.53 5.25
C ASP A 78 1.86 8.68 4.70
N VAL A 79 0.91 7.93 5.26
CA VAL A 79 -0.47 7.86 4.78
C VAL A 79 -1.24 9.18 4.94
N ARG A 80 -0.73 10.10 5.76
CA ARG A 80 -1.29 11.46 5.88
C ARG A 80 -0.98 12.30 4.64
N ARG A 81 0.04 11.90 3.87
CA ARG A 81 0.51 12.53 2.63
C ARG A 81 0.44 11.58 1.43
N PHE A 82 -0.45 10.59 1.50
CA PHE A 82 -0.53 9.50 0.52
C PHE A 82 -0.75 9.99 -0.93
N GLU A 83 -1.49 11.08 -1.08
CA GLU A 83 -1.81 11.70 -2.38
C GLU A 83 -0.61 12.43 -3.01
N ASP A 84 0.40 12.82 -2.22
CA ASP A 84 1.64 13.39 -2.75
C ASP A 84 2.43 12.34 -3.53
N GLY A 85 2.13 11.05 -3.32
CA GLY A 85 2.81 9.90 -3.93
C GLY A 85 4.28 9.75 -3.53
N ARG A 86 4.79 10.65 -2.68
CA ARG A 86 6.20 10.67 -2.27
C ARG A 86 6.46 9.63 -1.18
N PRO A 87 7.36 8.68 -1.42
CA PRO A 87 7.72 7.71 -0.40
C PRO A 87 8.55 8.37 0.71
N VAL A 88 8.44 7.84 1.92
CA VAL A 88 9.38 8.10 3.02
C VAL A 88 10.72 7.44 2.68
N TRP A 89 10.65 6.20 2.18
CA TRP A 89 11.78 5.44 1.67
C TRP A 89 11.32 4.38 0.67
N SER A 90 12.25 3.95 -0.18
CA SER A 90 12.05 2.84 -1.12
C SER A 90 13.39 2.14 -1.35
N PHE A 91 13.39 0.82 -1.43
CA PHE A 91 14.58 0.03 -1.75
C PHE A 91 14.20 -1.29 -2.43
N SER A 92 15.18 -1.98 -3.00
CA SER A 92 14.99 -3.31 -3.59
C SER A 92 15.93 -4.31 -2.93
N PRO A 93 15.42 -5.28 -2.12
CA PRO A 93 16.26 -6.20 -1.35
C PRO A 93 17.20 -7.07 -2.20
N HIS A 94 16.77 -7.43 -3.42
CA HIS A 94 17.49 -8.34 -4.32
C HIS A 94 17.94 -7.67 -5.62
N GLY A 95 17.72 -6.35 -5.75
CA GLY A 95 17.95 -5.59 -6.98
C GLY A 95 16.69 -5.50 -7.85
N VAL A 96 16.51 -4.36 -8.51
CA VAL A 96 15.29 -4.09 -9.30
C VAL A 96 15.15 -5.10 -10.44
N GLY A 97 13.99 -5.75 -10.51
CA GLY A 97 13.68 -6.75 -11.54
C GLY A 97 14.23 -8.15 -11.26
N SER A 98 14.80 -8.41 -10.07
CA SER A 98 15.30 -9.74 -9.71
C SER A 98 14.22 -10.71 -9.21
N GLY A 99 12.95 -10.30 -9.18
CA GLY A 99 11.81 -11.10 -8.75
C GLY A 99 10.99 -10.46 -7.61
N PRO A 100 9.83 -11.04 -7.28
CA PRO A 100 8.88 -10.45 -6.35
C PRO A 100 9.36 -10.51 -4.90
N VAL A 101 8.98 -9.49 -4.13
CA VAL A 101 8.94 -9.62 -2.67
C VAL A 101 7.53 -10.07 -2.31
N SER A 102 7.35 -11.38 -2.14
CA SER A 102 6.02 -12.00 -1.99
C SER A 102 5.35 -11.76 -0.65
N ASP A 103 6.10 -11.40 0.38
CA ASP A 103 5.57 -11.12 1.71
C ASP A 103 6.45 -10.12 2.46
N LEU A 104 5.84 -9.36 3.37
CA LEU A 104 6.53 -8.43 4.25
C LEU A 104 5.74 -8.25 5.56
N SER A 105 6.45 -8.20 6.68
CA SER A 105 5.86 -7.92 7.99
C SER A 105 6.80 -7.05 8.82
N TYR A 106 6.22 -6.34 9.78
CA TYR A 106 6.97 -5.70 10.85
C TYR A 106 7.04 -6.63 12.07
N ASN A 107 8.13 -6.53 12.83
CA ASN A 107 8.29 -7.24 14.11
C ASN A 107 7.65 -6.48 15.27
#